data_AF-A0A7S2IF07-F1
#
_entry.id   AF-A0A7S2IF07-F1
#
_cell.length_a   1.000
_cell.length_b   1.000
_cell.length_c   1.000
_cell.angle_alpha   90.00
_cell.angle_beta   90.00
_cell.angle_gamma   90.00
#
_symmetry.space_group_name_H-M   'P 1'
#
loop_
_entity.id
_entity.type
_entity.pdbx_description
1 polymer ?
#
loop_
_entity_poly.entity_id
_entity_poly.type
_entity_poly.pdbx_seq_one_letter_code
_entity_poly.pdbx_strand_id
1 'polypeptide(L)'
;KPQTYGGYAAERTVYRPGSLSALVYLAEMDDLKSPPASALGRTSELRRPGARDGHVARNLRMCLKLIELTQPEVLVQPPAWSAAWQPGAVLPAVQVRGVGCKTFAVRLLLLP
;
A
#
# COMPACT_ATOMS: atom_id res chain seq x y z
N LYS A 1 -8.28 -8.65 33.80
CA LYS A 1 -7.88 -10.07 33.70
C LYS A 1 -9.04 -10.84 33.10
N PRO A 2 -8.85 -11.66 32.04
CA PRO A 2 -9.95 -12.32 31.37
C PRO A 2 -10.58 -13.36 32.31
N GLN A 3 -11.91 -13.36 32.41
CA GLN A 3 -12.67 -14.22 33.33
C GLN A 3 -13.43 -15.37 32.63
N THR A 4 -13.33 -15.47 31.30
CA THR A 4 -14.04 -16.47 30.48
C THR A 4 -13.19 -16.93 29.30
N TYR A 5 -13.47 -18.15 28.81
CA TYR A 5 -12.89 -18.80 27.60
C TYR A 5 -11.38 -19.07 27.60
N GLY A 6 -10.76 -19.27 28.77
CA GLY A 6 -9.32 -19.59 28.82
C GLY A 6 -8.43 -18.48 28.28
N GLY A 7 -8.83 -17.22 28.51
CA GLY A 7 -8.16 -16.04 27.96
C GLY A 7 -6.64 -16.07 28.17
N TYR A 8 -5.91 -15.64 27.15
CA TYR A 8 -4.46 -15.65 27.13
C TYR A 8 -3.85 -14.92 28.33
N ALA A 9 -2.73 -15.45 28.84
CA ALA A 9 -1.95 -14.80 29.89
C ALA A 9 -1.61 -13.34 29.50
N ALA A 10 -1.67 -12.41 30.45
CA ALA A 10 -1.52 -10.98 30.18
C ALA A 10 -0.17 -10.64 29.52
N GLU A 11 0.89 -11.37 29.87
CA GLU A 11 2.21 -11.33 29.24
C GLU A 11 2.21 -11.65 27.74
N ARG A 12 1.22 -12.41 27.24
CA ARG A 12 1.02 -12.71 25.82
C ARG A 12 0.14 -11.69 25.10
N THR A 13 -0.38 -10.69 25.82
CA THR A 13 -1.23 -9.61 25.28
C THR A 13 -0.49 -8.27 25.16
N VAL A 14 0.84 -8.28 25.29
CA VAL A 14 1.68 -7.10 25.10
C VAL A 14 2.05 -6.99 23.63
N TYR A 15 1.38 -6.07 22.94
CA TYR A 15 1.63 -5.83 21.52
C TYR A 15 2.69 -4.74 21.33
N ARG A 16 3.57 -4.94 20.34
CA ARG A 16 4.52 -3.89 19.94
C ARG A 16 3.74 -2.73 19.30
N PRO A 17 4.28 -1.50 19.35
CA PRO A 17 3.74 -0.39 18.58
C PRO A 17 3.59 -0.80 17.11
N GLY A 18 2.38 -0.69 16.56
CA GLY A 18 2.04 -1.08 15.18
C GLY A 18 1.53 -2.51 14.99
N SER A 19 1.72 -3.44 15.93
CA SER A 19 1.18 -4.81 15.81
C SER A 19 -0.35 -4.84 15.80
N LEU A 20 -0.97 -3.98 16.62
CA LEU A 20 -2.43 -3.80 16.60
C LEU A 20 -2.92 -3.22 15.27
N SER A 21 -2.19 -2.26 14.71
CA SER A 21 -2.53 -1.66 13.42
C SER A 21 -2.44 -2.67 12.28
N ALA A 22 -1.44 -3.57 12.29
CA ALA A 22 -1.32 -4.65 11.33
C ALA A 22 -2.47 -5.65 11.44
N LEU A 23 -2.86 -6.01 12.67
CA LEU A 23 -3.98 -6.92 12.90
C LEU A 23 -5.32 -6.31 12.46
N VAL A 24 -5.53 -5.02 12.74
CA VAL A 24 -6.68 -4.25 12.23
C VAL A 24 -6.65 -4.20 10.71
N TYR A 25 -5.49 -3.98 10.08
CA TYR A 25 -5.39 -3.98 8.63
C TYR A 25 -5.81 -5.34 8.03
N LEU A 26 -5.31 -6.45 8.56
CA LEU A 26 -5.66 -7.79 8.08
C LEU A 26 -7.17 -8.07 8.23
N ALA A 27 -7.73 -7.80 9.40
CA ALA A 27 -9.17 -7.90 9.62
C ALA A 27 -9.96 -6.94 8.72
N GLU A 28 -9.39 -5.77 8.40
CA GLU A 28 -10.02 -4.78 7.54
C GLU A 28 -9.96 -5.11 6.04
N MET A 29 -9.06 -6.01 5.62
CA MET A 29 -8.92 -6.48 4.25
C MET A 29 -9.56 -7.85 3.98
N ASP A 30 -10.21 -8.46 4.97
CA ASP A 30 -10.93 -9.73 4.81
C ASP A 30 -12.03 -9.63 3.72
N ASP A 31 -12.00 -10.56 2.77
CA ASP A 31 -12.86 -10.63 1.59
C ASP A 31 -14.25 -11.21 1.89
N LEU A 32 -14.43 -11.82 3.06
CA LEU A 32 -15.72 -12.36 3.51
C LEU A 32 -16.61 -11.29 4.16
N LYS A 33 -16.15 -10.06 4.30
CA LYS A 33 -16.90 -8.99 4.95
C LYS A 33 -17.97 -8.40 4.04
N SER A 34 -19.20 -8.47 4.52
CA SER A 34 -20.37 -7.95 3.81
C SER A 34 -21.09 -6.91 4.65
N PRO A 35 -20.50 -5.71 4.87
CA PRO A 35 -21.13 -4.68 5.68
C PRO A 35 -22.42 -4.16 4.99
N PRO A 36 -23.44 -3.75 5.76
CA PRO A 36 -24.62 -3.12 5.19
C PRO A 36 -24.24 -1.80 4.51
N ALA A 37 -25.04 -1.37 3.52
CA ALA A 37 -24.76 -0.15 2.75
C ALA A 37 -24.59 1.10 3.63
N SER A 38 -25.31 1.16 4.76
CA SER A 38 -25.20 2.23 5.75
C SER A 38 -23.83 2.31 6.43
N ALA A 39 -23.06 1.22 6.44
CA ALA A 39 -21.73 1.13 7.05
C ALA A 39 -20.58 1.37 6.04
N LEU A 40 -20.87 1.52 4.74
CA LEU A 40 -19.85 1.80 3.71
C LEU A 40 -19.22 3.19 3.88
N GLY A 41 -19.99 4.15 4.42
CA GLY A 41 -19.55 5.52 4.68
C GLY A 41 -19.81 6.49 3.54
N ARG A 42 -19.24 7.68 3.67
CA ARG A 42 -19.40 8.79 2.70
C ARG A 42 -18.04 9.22 2.16
N THR A 43 -18.02 9.74 0.94
CA THR A 43 -16.78 10.23 0.29
C THR A 43 -16.10 11.35 1.09
N SER A 44 -16.85 12.14 1.87
CA SER A 44 -16.29 13.17 2.75
C SER A 44 -15.35 12.62 3.83
N GLU A 45 -15.55 11.37 4.25
CA GLU A 45 -14.79 10.70 5.32
C GLU A 45 -13.37 10.30 4.84
N LEU A 46 -13.10 10.31 3.53
CA LEU A 46 -11.75 10.12 2.99
C LEU A 46 -10.79 11.21 3.46
N ARG A 47 -11.27 12.46 3.55
CA ARG A 47 -10.46 13.64 3.85
C ARG A 47 -10.46 14.00 5.33
N ARG A 48 -11.51 13.62 6.06
CA ARG A 48 -11.71 13.99 7.47
C ARG A 48 -11.92 12.74 8.30
N PRO A 49 -10.86 12.27 8.99
CA PRO A 49 -10.96 11.10 9.84
C PRO A 49 -11.90 11.30 11.02
N GLY A 50 -12.74 10.30 11.26
CA GLY A 50 -13.63 10.18 12.40
C GLY A 50 -13.68 8.76 12.95
N ALA A 51 -14.10 8.63 14.21
CA ALA A 51 -14.19 7.34 14.88
C ALA A 51 -15.31 6.43 14.32
N ARG A 52 -16.23 6.99 13.53
CA ARG A 52 -17.37 6.28 12.92
C ARG A 52 -17.32 6.28 11.39
N ASP A 53 -16.14 6.45 10.82
CA ASP A 53 -15.98 6.43 9.36
C ASP A 53 -16.39 5.08 8.81
N GLY A 54 -17.03 5.07 7.66
CA GLY A 54 -17.42 3.82 7.01
C GLY A 54 -16.22 3.01 6.52
N HIS A 55 -16.50 1.74 6.24
CA HIS A 55 -15.48 0.77 5.87
C HIS A 55 -14.68 1.19 4.63
N VAL A 56 -15.32 1.79 3.62
CA VAL A 56 -14.63 2.15 2.38
C VAL A 56 -13.61 3.26 2.61
N ALA A 57 -14.01 4.35 3.27
CA ALA A 57 -13.11 5.48 3.54
C ALA A 57 -11.96 5.09 4.48
N ARG A 58 -12.22 4.21 5.45
CA ARG A 58 -11.19 3.63 6.34
C ARG A 58 -10.19 2.77 5.57
N ASN A 59 -10.68 1.83 4.75
CA ASN A 59 -9.85 0.92 3.97
C ASN A 59 -8.96 1.68 2.98
N LEU A 60 -9.51 2.68 2.28
CA LEU A 60 -8.72 3.51 1.36
C LEU A 60 -7.59 4.26 2.07
N ARG A 61 -7.83 4.85 3.24
CA ARG A 61 -6.77 5.54 4.01
C ARG A 61 -5.71 4.57 4.50
N MET A 62 -6.08 3.36 4.92
CA MET A 62 -5.10 2.34 5.29
C MET A 62 -4.22 1.94 4.10
N CYS A 63 -4.80 1.77 2.91
CA CYS A 63 -4.04 1.51 1.69
C CYS A 63 -3.10 2.67 1.35
N LEU A 64 -3.57 3.93 1.43
CA LEU A 64 -2.72 5.11 1.22
C LEU A 64 -1.57 5.16 2.24
N LYS A 65 -1.83 4.80 3.50
CA LYS A 65 -0.78 4.75 4.52
C LYS A 65 0.23 3.66 4.23
N LEU A 66 -0.19 2.52 3.71
CA LEU A 66 0.73 1.47 3.26
C LEU A 66 1.55 1.91 2.06
N ILE A 67 0.98 2.63 1.09
CA ILE A 67 1.74 3.19 -0.03
C ILE A 67 2.80 4.16 0.50
N GLU A 68 2.46 5.01 1.46
CA GLU A 68 3.41 5.93 2.10
C GLU A 68 4.53 5.19 2.87
N LEU A 69 4.19 4.11 3.57
CA LEU A 69 5.15 3.33 4.36
C LEU A 69 6.04 2.43 3.50
N THR A 70 5.47 1.84 2.45
CA THR A 70 6.20 0.91 1.57
C THR A 70 6.99 1.64 0.50
N GLN A 71 6.69 2.92 0.24
CA GLN A 71 7.29 3.76 -0.79
C GLN A 71 7.56 2.94 -2.06
N PRO A 72 6.52 2.47 -2.77
CA PRO A 72 6.71 1.67 -3.96
C PRO A 72 7.29 2.54 -5.06
N GLU A 73 8.62 2.63 -5.09
CA GLU A 73 9.38 3.47 -6.00
C GLU A 73 9.68 2.69 -7.29
N VAL A 74 9.64 3.41 -8.41
CA VAL A 74 10.14 2.90 -9.68
C VAL A 74 11.47 3.59 -9.95
N LEU A 75 12.55 2.82 -9.81
CA LEU A 75 13.88 3.27 -10.11
C LEU A 75 14.14 3.07 -11.61
N VAL A 76 14.43 4.17 -12.30
CA VAL A 76 14.86 4.15 -13.71
C VAL A 76 16.35 4.44 -13.74
N GLN A 77 17.15 3.46 -14.17
CA GLN A 77 18.57 3.70 -14.38
C GLN A 77 18.73 4.32 -15.79
N PRO A 78 19.25 5.56 -15.88
CA PRO A 78 19.43 6.20 -17.17
C PRO A 78 20.44 5.39 -17.99
N PRO A 79 20.20 5.19 -19.30
CA PRO A 79 21.17 4.52 -20.15
C PRO A 79 22.45 5.37 -20.22
N ALA A 80 23.61 4.71 -20.31
CA ALA A 80 24.85 5.41 -20.60
C ALA A 80 24.83 5.84 -22.08
N TRP A 81 24.81 7.15 -22.33
CA TRP A 81 24.83 7.68 -23.70
C TRP A 81 26.28 7.68 -24.19
N SER A 82 26.57 6.93 -25.25
CA SER A 82 27.82 7.15 -26.00
C SER A 82 27.68 8.45 -26.80
N ALA A 83 28.69 9.32 -26.76
CA ALA A 83 28.66 10.66 -27.35
C ALA A 83 28.37 10.71 -28.88
N ALA A 84 28.39 9.58 -29.58
CA ALA A 84 28.00 9.48 -30.98
C ALA A 84 26.50 9.14 -31.10
N TRP A 85 25.65 10.17 -31.05
CA TRP A 85 24.25 10.01 -31.47
C TRP A 85 24.21 9.83 -32.99
N GLN A 86 23.66 8.71 -33.45
CA GLN A 86 23.41 8.46 -34.88
C GLN A 86 21.92 8.19 -35.11
N PRO A 87 21.32 8.75 -36.18
CA PRO A 87 19.96 8.40 -36.57
C PRO A 87 19.82 6.88 -36.74
N GLY A 88 18.84 6.27 -36.08
CA GLY A 88 18.62 4.82 -36.09
C GLY A 88 19.41 4.03 -35.04
N ALA A 89 20.17 4.70 -34.16
CA ALA A 89 20.80 4.04 -33.02
C ALA A 89 19.74 3.44 -32.07
N VAL A 90 19.97 2.20 -31.64
CA VAL A 90 19.16 1.53 -30.62
C VAL A 90 19.63 2.01 -29.25
N LEU A 91 18.70 2.54 -28.45
CA LEU A 91 19.01 2.92 -27.07
C LEU A 91 19.45 1.67 -26.28
N PRO A 92 20.53 1.76 -25.48
CA PRO A 92 20.86 0.71 -24.53
C PRO A 92 19.63 0.43 -23.65
N ALA A 93 19.42 -0.84 -23.30
CA ALA A 93 18.26 -1.25 -22.52
C ALA A 93 18.14 -0.38 -21.24
N VAL A 94 17.06 0.40 -21.15
CA VAL A 94 16.73 1.15 -19.94
C VAL A 94 16.36 0.15 -18.86
N GLN A 95 17.13 0.09 -17.78
CA GLN A 95 16.79 -0.76 -16.65
C GLN A 95 15.78 -0.04 -15.76
N VAL A 96 14.60 -0.64 -15.64
CA VAL A 96 13.58 -0.19 -14.69
C VAL A 96 13.44 -1.24 -13.60
N ARG A 97 13.41 -0.80 -12.34
CA ARG A 97 13.26 -1.66 -11.16
C ARG A 97 12.14 -1.13 -10.27
N GLY A 98 11.20 -1.97 -9.91
CA GLY A 98 10.19 -1.66 -8.89
C GLY A 98 10.74 -2.04 -7.52
N VAL A 99 10.85 -1.07 -6.62
CA VAL A 99 11.14 -1.30 -5.21
C VAL A 99 9.81 -1.61 -4.52
N GLY A 100 9.69 -2.77 -3.89
CA GLY A 100 8.45 -3.19 -3.21
C GLY A 100 7.36 -3.81 -4.11
N CYS A 101 7.56 -3.90 -5.42
CA CYS A 101 6.63 -4.54 -6.37
C CYS A 101 7.19 -5.89 -6.87
N LYS A 102 6.41 -6.98 -6.77
CA LYS A 102 6.78 -8.30 -7.34
C LYS A 102 6.76 -8.31 -8.88
N THR A 103 5.83 -7.57 -9.48
CA THR A 103 5.63 -7.44 -10.93
C THR A 103 5.11 -6.04 -11.22
N PHE A 104 5.64 -5.37 -12.23
CA PHE A 104 5.16 -4.07 -12.67
C PHE A 104 5.30 -3.97 -14.18
N ALA A 105 4.36 -3.26 -14.81
CA ALA A 105 4.36 -2.99 -16.24
C ALA A 105 4.72 -1.52 -16.45
N VAL A 106 5.68 -1.24 -17.31
CA VAL A 106 6.13 0.12 -17.63
C VAL A 106 6.03 0.33 -19.12
N ARG A 107 5.56 1.52 -19.51
CA ARG A 107 5.63 2.01 -20.88
C ARG A 107 6.61 3.17 -20.90
N LEU A 108 7.72 3.01 -21.61
CA LEU A 108 8.71 4.07 -21.78
C LEU A 108 8.33 4.90 -23.01
N LEU A 109 8.43 6.23 -22.87
CA LEU A 109 8.24 7.19 -23.95
C LEU A 109 9.53 8.00 -24.08
N LEU A 110 10.09 8.03 -25.28
CA LEU A 110 11.19 8.93 -25.62
C LEU A 110 10.58 10.28 -25.99
N LEU A 111 10.91 11.33 -25.26
CA LEU A 111 10.56 12.70 -25.60
C LEU A 111 11.76 13.37 -26.31
N PRO A 112 11.53 14.09 -27.42
CA PRO A 112 12.58 14.81 -28.15
C PRO A 112 13.15 15.99 -27.37
#